data_AF-A0A9Q0UQ95-F1
#
_entry.id   AF-A0A9Q0UQ95-F1
#
_cell.length_a   1.000
_cell.length_b   1.000
_cell.length_c   1.000
_cell.angle_alpha   90.00
_cell.angle_beta   90.00
_cell.angle_gamma   90.00
#
_symmetry.space_group_name_H-M   'P 1'
#
loop_
_entity.id
_entity.type
_entity.pdbx_description
1 polymer ?
#
loop_
_entity_poly.entity_id
_entity_poly.type
_entity_poly.pdbx_seq_one_letter_code
_entity_poly.pdbx_strand_id
1 'polypeptide(L)'
;MERGVDRRDFNSYGSRRGNEEVMARSTVANIRIVNKLLGGEVGPKTIHISIGEKLYVFDASMRYKRSKAAWVKAVIAGSFEQIHRSNPVRMGIIPLCFKAGENNETFGLTRHERYSIDLPSNVSEIRPGQDVTVATDNGKSFTCTLRFDTEMELAYFDHGGILQYVIRNLISRQSLNQLQVD
;
A
#
# COMPACT_ATOMS: atom_id res chain seq x y z
N MET A 1 -11.68 26.19 -8.81
CA MET A 1 -12.46 25.05 -9.33
C MET A 1 -11.85 24.64 -10.66
N GLU A 2 -10.86 23.76 -10.66
CA GLU A 2 -10.06 23.42 -11.86
C GLU A 2 -10.85 22.67 -12.95
N ARG A 3 -12.01 22.10 -12.61
CA ARG A 3 -12.85 21.32 -13.55
C ARG A 3 -14.26 21.86 -13.73
N GLY A 4 -14.50 23.12 -13.36
CA GLY A 4 -15.80 23.78 -13.57
C GLY A 4 -16.98 23.17 -12.80
N VAL A 5 -16.75 22.42 -11.72
CA VAL A 5 -17.81 21.87 -10.87
C VAL A 5 -18.00 22.78 -9.66
N ASP A 6 -19.25 23.22 -9.42
CA ASP A 6 -19.59 24.00 -8.24
C ASP A 6 -19.54 23.16 -6.96
N ARG A 7 -19.25 23.80 -5.81
CA ARG A 7 -19.12 23.10 -4.51
C ARG A 7 -20.39 22.35 -4.12
N ARG A 8 -21.57 22.89 -4.46
CA ARG A 8 -22.87 22.25 -4.22
C ARG A 8 -23.04 20.92 -4.98
N ASP A 9 -22.30 20.75 -6.08
CA ASP A 9 -22.41 19.60 -6.98
C ASP A 9 -21.35 18.53 -6.71
N PHE A 10 -20.54 18.69 -5.66
CA PHE A 10 -19.47 17.74 -5.32
C PHE A 10 -20.02 16.34 -5.01
N ASN A 11 -21.21 16.26 -4.37
CA ASN A 11 -21.81 15.01 -3.91
C ASN A 11 -20.87 14.26 -2.93
N SER A 12 -21.23 13.05 -2.50
CA SER A 12 -20.41 12.22 -1.61
C SER A 12 -19.25 11.55 -2.34
N TYR A 13 -18.19 11.15 -1.61
CA TYR A 13 -17.13 10.31 -2.20
C TYR A 13 -17.66 8.98 -2.74
N GLY A 14 -18.71 8.41 -2.11
CA GLY A 14 -19.31 7.15 -2.53
C GLY A 14 -19.89 7.19 -3.95
N SER A 15 -20.48 8.31 -4.36
CA SER A 15 -21.02 8.48 -5.72
C SER A 15 -19.93 8.69 -6.78
N ARG A 16 -18.68 8.89 -6.36
CA ARG A 16 -17.53 9.14 -7.24
C ARG A 16 -16.57 7.95 -7.33
N ARG A 17 -16.97 6.76 -6.86
CA ARG A 17 -16.12 5.55 -6.87
C ARG A 17 -15.60 5.13 -8.25
N GLY A 18 -16.28 5.51 -9.34
CA GLY A 18 -15.82 5.29 -10.71
C GLY A 18 -14.79 6.31 -11.21
N ASN A 19 -14.46 7.34 -10.44
CA ASN A 19 -13.48 8.36 -10.79
C ASN A 19 -12.20 8.17 -9.98
N GLU A 20 -11.15 7.68 -10.64
CA GLU A 20 -9.88 7.37 -9.98
C GLU A 20 -9.26 8.59 -9.28
N GLU A 21 -9.29 9.77 -9.89
CA GLU A 21 -8.63 10.96 -9.35
C GLU A 21 -9.30 11.43 -8.06
N VAL A 22 -10.63 11.44 -8.03
CA VAL A 22 -11.40 11.78 -6.84
C VAL A 22 -11.13 10.77 -5.73
N MET A 23 -11.14 9.47 -6.06
CA MET A 23 -10.92 8.43 -5.07
C MET A 23 -9.49 8.41 -4.53
N ALA A 24 -8.52 8.66 -5.40
CA ALA A 24 -7.12 8.72 -5.02
C ALA A 24 -6.86 9.95 -4.11
N ARG A 25 -7.48 11.10 -4.39
CA ARG A 25 -7.47 12.27 -3.48
C ARG A 25 -8.20 12.01 -2.16
N SER A 26 -9.23 11.18 -2.15
CA SER A 26 -9.97 10.80 -0.94
C SER A 26 -9.23 9.80 -0.03
N THR A 27 -8.16 9.20 -0.53
CA THR A 27 -7.40 8.18 0.20
C THR A 27 -6.71 8.82 1.40
N VAL A 28 -7.02 8.34 2.61
CA VAL A 28 -6.54 8.92 3.88
C VAL A 28 -6.99 10.38 4.07
N ALA A 29 -8.13 10.78 3.46
CA ALA A 29 -8.68 12.13 3.55
C ALA A 29 -9.69 12.34 4.70
N ASN A 30 -9.84 11.37 5.60
CA ASN A 30 -10.79 11.46 6.70
C ASN A 30 -10.30 12.51 7.73
N ILE A 31 -11.19 13.45 8.05
CA ILE A 31 -10.91 14.56 8.98
C ILE A 31 -10.61 14.13 10.42
N ARG A 32 -10.89 12.87 10.77
CA ARG A 32 -10.67 12.31 12.12
C ARG A 32 -9.40 11.46 12.23
N ILE A 33 -8.61 11.33 11.16
CA ILE A 33 -7.35 10.59 11.21
C ILE A 33 -6.38 11.30 12.15
N VAL A 34 -5.74 10.54 13.04
CA VAL A 34 -4.69 11.03 13.94
C VAL A 34 -3.35 10.69 13.34
N ASN A 35 -2.52 11.70 13.04
CA ASN A 35 -1.20 11.48 12.47
C ASN A 35 -0.08 11.68 13.50
N LYS A 36 0.54 10.57 13.94
CA LYS A 36 1.66 10.59 14.90
C LYS A 36 2.92 11.28 14.34
N LEU A 37 3.08 11.45 13.02
CA LEU A 37 4.18 12.25 12.44
C LEU A 37 4.05 13.74 12.74
N LEU A 38 2.82 14.21 12.96
CA LEU A 38 2.51 15.59 13.30
C LEU A 38 2.17 15.70 14.80
N GLY A 39 2.86 14.96 15.66
CA GLY A 39 2.62 15.01 17.10
C GLY A 39 1.21 14.57 17.55
N GLY A 40 0.50 13.78 16.73
CA GLY A 40 -0.86 13.34 17.04
C GLY A 40 -1.96 14.32 16.61
N GLU A 41 -1.64 15.27 15.73
CA GLU A 41 -2.65 16.13 15.13
C GLU A 41 -3.76 15.35 14.42
N VAL A 42 -4.99 15.88 14.50
CA VAL A 42 -6.18 15.35 13.85
C VAL A 42 -6.38 16.01 12.50
N GLY A 43 -6.47 15.20 11.45
CA GLY A 43 -6.80 15.63 10.10
C GLY A 43 -6.02 14.88 9.02
N PRO A 44 -6.38 15.09 7.74
CA PRO A 44 -5.83 14.34 6.61
C PRO A 44 -4.51 14.95 6.10
N LYS A 45 -3.65 15.37 7.01
CA LYS A 45 -2.36 16.01 6.69
C LYS A 45 -1.21 15.15 7.17
N THR A 46 -0.07 15.30 6.52
CA THR A 46 1.21 14.70 6.90
C THR A 46 2.35 15.67 6.62
N ILE A 47 3.56 15.32 7.07
CA ILE A 47 4.79 16.04 6.73
C ILE A 47 5.50 15.33 5.57
N HIS A 48 5.97 16.10 4.60
CA HIS A 48 6.90 15.61 3.59
C HIS A 48 8.32 15.70 4.16
N ILE A 49 8.83 14.57 4.66
CA ILE A 49 10.11 14.45 5.39
C ILE A 49 11.28 15.14 4.67
N SER A 50 11.39 15.05 3.34
CA SER A 50 12.55 15.62 2.62
C SER A 50 12.58 17.14 2.54
N ILE A 51 11.42 17.82 2.69
CA ILE A 51 11.31 19.28 2.56
C ILE A 51 10.77 19.94 3.83
N GLY A 52 10.31 19.15 4.80
CA GLY A 52 9.75 19.64 6.06
C GLY A 52 8.36 20.28 5.97
N GLU A 53 7.69 20.24 4.82
CA GLU A 53 6.39 20.89 4.63
C GLU A 53 5.21 20.00 5.03
N LYS A 54 4.22 20.62 5.66
CA LYS A 54 2.95 19.99 6.01
C LYS A 54 1.94 20.12 4.87
N LEU A 55 1.47 18.99 4.36
CA LEU A 55 0.61 18.91 3.17
C LEU A 55 -0.56 17.95 3.43
N TYR A 56 -1.57 17.96 2.56
CA TYR A 56 -2.53 16.85 2.53
C TYR A 56 -1.82 15.57 2.11
N VAL A 57 -2.29 14.41 2.60
CA VAL A 57 -1.63 13.12 2.33
C VAL A 57 -1.46 12.86 0.84
N PHE A 58 -2.48 13.17 0.03
CA PHE A 58 -2.42 13.06 -1.44
C PHE A 58 -1.27 13.90 -2.02
N ASP A 59 -1.18 15.18 -1.64
CA ASP A 59 -0.17 16.10 -2.17
C ASP A 59 1.26 15.66 -1.78
N ALA A 60 1.44 15.25 -0.52
CA ALA A 60 2.71 14.70 -0.06
C ALA A 60 3.10 13.45 -0.86
N SER A 61 2.14 12.54 -1.08
CA SER A 61 2.36 11.31 -1.85
C SER A 61 2.73 11.60 -3.30
N MET A 62 2.09 12.58 -3.93
CA MET A 62 2.41 13.00 -5.30
C MET A 62 3.83 13.56 -5.43
N ARG A 63 4.37 14.20 -4.39
CA ARG A 63 5.77 14.67 -4.38
C ARG A 63 6.78 13.52 -4.21
N TYR A 64 6.42 12.46 -3.50
CA TYR A 64 7.24 11.25 -3.38
C TYR A 64 7.21 10.34 -4.62
N LYS A 65 6.25 10.56 -5.52
CA LYS A 65 5.98 9.68 -6.64
C LYS A 65 7.14 9.70 -7.65
N ARG A 66 7.88 8.59 -7.73
CA ARG A 66 8.89 8.34 -8.79
C ARG A 66 8.34 7.63 -10.03
N SER A 67 7.18 6.96 -9.97
CA SER A 67 6.58 6.24 -11.10
C SER A 67 5.04 6.19 -11.04
N LYS A 68 4.38 5.75 -12.13
CA LYS A 68 2.90 5.73 -12.25
C LYS A 68 2.17 4.68 -11.39
N ALA A 69 2.86 3.70 -10.79
CA ALA A 69 2.24 2.62 -10.02
C ALA A 69 1.92 3.01 -8.57
N ALA A 70 1.07 2.21 -7.90
CA ALA A 70 0.53 2.41 -6.54
C ALA A 70 1.52 3.11 -5.59
N TRP A 71 1.03 4.17 -4.94
CA TRP A 71 1.87 5.13 -4.21
C TRP A 71 2.48 4.56 -2.92
N VAL A 72 1.82 3.55 -2.35
CA VAL A 72 2.28 2.78 -1.18
C VAL A 72 2.70 1.40 -1.67
N LYS A 73 3.93 0.97 -1.32
CA LYS A 73 4.46 -0.35 -1.68
C LYS A 73 4.29 -1.40 -0.59
N ALA A 74 4.32 -0.95 0.67
CA ALA A 74 4.17 -1.81 1.82
C ALA A 74 3.42 -1.08 2.94
N VAL A 75 2.78 -1.83 3.82
CA VAL A 75 2.16 -1.34 5.05
C VAL A 75 2.70 -2.19 6.20
N ILE A 76 3.27 -1.53 7.21
CA ILE A 76 3.69 -2.17 8.47
C ILE A 76 2.66 -1.82 9.55
N ALA A 77 2.10 -2.84 10.20
CA ALA A 77 1.10 -2.67 11.25
C ALA A 77 1.35 -3.63 12.43
N GLY A 78 0.78 -3.33 13.60
CA GLY A 78 0.78 -4.30 14.71
C GLY A 78 -0.12 -5.50 14.42
N SER A 79 -1.24 -5.28 13.73
CA SER A 79 -2.16 -6.32 13.27
C SER A 79 -2.98 -5.82 12.08
N PHE A 80 -3.56 -6.75 11.31
CA PHE A 80 -4.55 -6.45 10.28
C PHE A 80 -5.86 -7.13 10.63
N GLU A 81 -6.97 -6.42 10.42
CA GLU A 81 -8.30 -7.02 10.49
C GLU A 81 -8.52 -7.97 9.30
N GLN A 82 -9.17 -9.10 9.56
CA GLN A 82 -9.29 -10.23 8.62
C GLN A 82 -9.91 -9.84 7.27
N ILE A 83 -10.90 -8.94 7.25
CA ILE A 83 -11.61 -8.50 6.03
C ILE A 83 -10.78 -7.47 5.25
N HIS A 84 -9.96 -6.67 5.93
CA HIS A 84 -9.20 -5.58 5.31
C HIS A 84 -7.80 -5.97 4.85
N ARG A 85 -7.25 -7.10 5.33
CA ARG A 85 -5.91 -7.57 4.97
C ARG A 85 -5.76 -7.98 3.49
N SER A 86 -6.80 -8.58 2.91
CA SER A 86 -6.72 -9.07 1.52
C SER A 86 -6.73 -7.94 0.49
N ASN A 87 -7.25 -6.75 0.83
CA ASN A 87 -7.37 -5.65 -0.11
C ASN A 87 -6.01 -5.04 -0.51
N PRO A 88 -5.10 -4.71 0.42
CA PRO A 88 -3.72 -4.34 0.08
C PRO A 88 -3.05 -5.36 -0.84
N VAL A 89 -3.15 -6.66 -0.52
CA VAL A 89 -2.55 -7.74 -1.32
C VAL A 89 -3.12 -7.77 -2.74
N ARG A 90 -4.44 -7.68 -2.89
CA ARG A 90 -5.11 -7.62 -4.21
C ARG A 90 -4.66 -6.42 -5.04
N MET A 91 -4.21 -5.34 -4.39
CA MET A 91 -3.66 -4.14 -5.02
C MET A 91 -2.13 -4.20 -5.23
N GLY A 92 -1.47 -5.31 -4.87
CA GLY A 92 -0.03 -5.49 -5.00
C GLY A 92 0.78 -4.78 -3.89
N ILE A 93 0.16 -4.45 -2.76
CA ILE A 93 0.80 -3.84 -1.59
C ILE A 93 1.20 -4.95 -0.61
N ILE A 94 2.42 -4.85 -0.09
CA ILE A 94 3.02 -5.82 0.83
C ILE A 94 2.53 -5.58 2.27
N PRO A 95 1.78 -6.51 2.88
CA PRO A 95 1.35 -6.38 4.27
C PRO A 95 2.39 -6.98 5.23
N LEU A 96 2.90 -6.18 6.16
CA LEU A 96 3.89 -6.57 7.16
C LEU A 96 3.32 -6.39 8.56
N CYS A 97 3.50 -7.39 9.41
CA CYS A 97 3.18 -7.33 10.82
C CYS A 97 4.42 -7.31 11.69
N PHE A 98 4.46 -6.45 12.70
CA PHE A 98 5.39 -6.63 13.83
C PHE A 98 5.15 -7.98 14.51
N LYS A 99 6.15 -8.52 15.22
CA LYS A 99 5.93 -9.71 16.04
C LYS A 99 5.04 -9.39 17.24
N ALA A 100 4.53 -10.43 17.88
CA ALA A 100 3.65 -10.29 19.02
C ALA A 100 4.32 -9.45 20.14
N GLY A 101 3.64 -8.38 20.57
CA GLY A 101 4.15 -7.47 21.59
C GLY A 101 5.12 -6.39 21.08
N GLU A 102 5.51 -6.43 19.81
CA GLU A 102 6.39 -5.42 19.20
C GLU A 102 5.59 -4.33 18.50
N ASN A 103 6.15 -3.12 18.50
CA ASN A 103 5.62 -1.98 17.76
C ASN A 103 6.73 -0.97 17.45
N ASN A 104 6.34 0.19 16.93
CA ASN A 104 7.26 1.28 16.63
C ASN A 104 8.03 1.82 17.84
N GLU A 105 7.42 1.85 19.02
CA GLU A 105 8.03 2.33 20.26
C GLU A 105 9.06 1.32 20.79
N THR A 106 8.80 0.02 20.66
CA THR A 106 9.74 -1.06 21.03
C THR A 106 11.10 -0.90 20.37
N PHE A 107 11.12 -0.52 19.09
CA PHE A 107 12.34 -0.30 18.32
C PHE A 107 12.81 1.17 18.33
N GLY A 108 12.11 2.06 19.03
CA GLY A 108 12.40 3.49 19.06
C GLY A 108 12.37 4.15 17.67
N LEU A 109 11.43 3.74 16.81
CA LEU A 109 11.29 4.29 15.46
C LEU A 109 10.68 5.71 15.55
N THR A 110 11.38 6.67 14.96
CA THR A 110 11.04 8.09 14.93
C THR A 110 10.04 8.43 13.82
N ARG A 111 9.80 7.49 12.90
CA ARG A 111 8.92 7.61 11.71
C ARG A 111 9.52 8.47 10.59
N HIS A 112 10.77 8.92 10.74
CA HIS A 112 11.51 9.70 9.75
C HIS A 112 12.54 8.86 8.99
N GLU A 113 12.71 7.59 9.38
CA GLU A 113 13.65 6.67 8.77
C GLU A 113 13.22 6.28 7.35
N ARG A 114 14.21 5.89 6.54
CA ARG A 114 13.95 5.13 5.32
C ARG A 114 13.98 3.64 5.65
N TYR A 115 12.96 2.93 5.20
CA TYR A 115 12.79 1.50 5.43
C TYR A 115 13.20 0.73 4.17
N SER A 116 14.03 -0.29 4.36
CA SER A 116 14.40 -1.29 3.37
C SER A 116 13.84 -2.63 3.82
N ILE A 117 13.05 -3.27 2.97
CA ILE A 117 12.44 -4.58 3.26
C ILE A 117 13.23 -5.61 2.47
N ASP A 118 13.83 -6.57 3.16
CA ASP A 118 14.57 -7.66 2.54
C ASP A 118 13.60 -8.76 2.11
N LEU A 119 13.36 -8.85 0.80
CA LEU A 119 12.49 -9.86 0.18
C LEU A 119 13.34 -10.75 -0.72
N PRO A 120 13.02 -12.06 -0.78
CA PRO A 120 13.60 -12.95 -1.78
C PRO A 120 13.45 -12.39 -3.20
N SER A 121 14.44 -12.65 -4.05
CA SER A 121 14.45 -12.14 -5.43
C SER A 121 13.35 -12.77 -6.29
N ASN A 122 12.86 -13.96 -5.91
CA ASN A 122 11.78 -14.67 -6.58
C ASN A 122 10.61 -14.90 -5.61
N VAL A 123 9.39 -14.61 -6.05
CA VAL A 123 8.17 -14.85 -5.25
C VAL A 123 7.97 -16.34 -4.95
N SER A 124 8.46 -17.26 -5.78
CA SER A 124 8.39 -18.70 -5.51
C SER A 124 9.17 -19.15 -4.28
N GLU A 125 10.11 -18.32 -3.81
CA GLU A 125 10.88 -18.58 -2.58
C GLU A 125 10.15 -18.09 -1.33
N ILE A 126 9.09 -17.29 -1.50
CA ILE A 126 8.30 -16.74 -0.42
C ILE A 126 7.25 -17.77 0.02
N ARG A 127 7.20 -18.05 1.32
CA ARG A 127 6.15 -18.89 1.91
C ARG A 127 5.08 -18.03 2.59
N PRO A 128 3.80 -18.48 2.62
CA PRO A 128 2.76 -17.80 3.38
C PRO A 128 3.15 -17.62 4.85
N GLY A 129 3.01 -16.40 5.38
CA GLY A 129 3.36 -16.07 6.76
C GLY A 129 4.86 -16.08 7.08
N GLN A 130 5.73 -16.10 6.06
CA GLN A 130 7.19 -16.06 6.26
C GLN A 130 7.64 -14.79 6.96
N ASP A 131 8.71 -14.87 7.74
CA ASP A 131 9.35 -13.71 8.33
C ASP A 131 10.38 -13.07 7.38
N VAL A 132 10.42 -11.75 7.41
CA VAL A 132 11.34 -10.93 6.61
C VAL A 132 11.99 -9.88 7.48
N THR A 133 13.20 -9.48 7.12
CA THR A 133 13.94 -8.44 7.84
C THR A 133 13.59 -7.08 7.26
N VAL A 134 13.24 -6.14 8.14
CA VAL A 134 13.09 -4.73 7.81
C VAL A 134 14.24 -3.98 8.44
N ALA A 135 15.04 -3.33 7.60
CA ALA A 135 16.15 -2.48 8.01
C ALA A 135 15.81 -1.01 7.83
N THR A 136 16.45 -0.16 8.62
CA THR A 136 16.34 1.29 8.54
C THR A 136 17.69 1.93 8.25
N ASP A 137 17.69 3.11 7.66
CA ASP A 137 18.91 3.86 7.34
C ASP A 137 19.68 4.37 8.57
N ASN A 138 19.07 4.34 9.76
CA ASN A 138 19.73 4.64 11.03
C ASN A 138 20.39 3.41 11.70
N GLY A 139 20.43 2.27 11.01
CA GLY A 139 21.10 1.05 11.47
C GLY A 139 20.25 0.11 12.31
N LYS A 140 18.98 0.44 12.58
CA LYS A 140 18.06 -0.48 13.28
C LYS A 140 17.50 -1.51 12.31
N SER A 141 17.33 -2.74 12.78
CA SER A 141 16.67 -3.83 12.05
C SER A 141 15.71 -4.58 12.95
N PHE A 142 14.59 -5.02 12.40
CA PHE A 142 13.61 -5.82 13.10
C PHE A 142 12.94 -6.82 12.15
N THR A 143 12.38 -7.86 12.73
CA THR A 143 11.69 -8.91 11.98
C THR A 143 10.22 -8.59 11.85
N CYS A 144 9.68 -8.69 10.64
CA CYS A 144 8.24 -8.63 10.41
C CYS A 144 7.73 -9.93 9.81
N THR A 145 6.51 -10.31 10.16
CA THR A 145 5.80 -11.38 9.47
C THR A 145 5.17 -10.82 8.20
N LEU A 146 5.50 -11.43 7.06
CA LEU A 146 4.94 -11.15 5.76
C LEU A 146 3.56 -11.80 5.65
N ARG A 147 2.51 -10.97 5.63
CA ARG A 147 1.11 -11.40 5.75
C ARG A 147 0.45 -11.74 4.42
N PHE A 148 1.19 -12.46 3.57
CA PHE A 148 0.56 -13.29 2.56
C PHE A 148 0.13 -14.58 3.24
N ASP A 149 -1.17 -14.81 3.34
CA ASP A 149 -1.72 -15.93 4.12
C ASP A 149 -2.04 -17.14 3.21
N THR A 150 -1.99 -16.98 1.89
CA THR A 150 -2.24 -18.07 0.92
C THR A 150 -1.31 -18.00 -0.30
N GLU A 151 -1.11 -19.12 -0.99
CA GLU A 151 -0.37 -19.18 -2.27
C GLU A 151 -1.02 -18.31 -3.37
N MET A 152 -2.35 -18.21 -3.36
CA MET A 152 -3.09 -17.36 -4.31
C MET A 152 -2.76 -15.88 -4.10
N GLU A 153 -2.57 -15.46 -2.85
CA GLU A 153 -2.16 -14.09 -2.51
C GLU A 153 -0.74 -13.78 -3.02
N LEU A 154 0.17 -14.75 -2.93
CA LEU A 154 1.51 -14.65 -3.52
C LEU A 154 1.45 -14.56 -5.05
N ALA A 155 0.62 -15.37 -5.70
CA ALA A 155 0.42 -15.32 -7.14
C ALA A 155 -0.12 -13.95 -7.59
N TYR A 156 -1.06 -13.35 -6.86
CA TYR A 156 -1.53 -12.00 -7.14
C TYR A 156 -0.41 -10.97 -6.99
N PHE A 157 0.40 -11.07 -5.94
CA PHE A 157 1.52 -10.16 -5.70
C PHE A 157 2.56 -10.24 -6.83
N ASP A 158 2.93 -11.45 -7.27
CA ASP A 158 3.87 -11.68 -8.38
C ASP A 158 3.42 -10.99 -9.69
N HIS A 159 2.10 -10.95 -9.92
CA HIS A 159 1.53 -10.30 -11.09
C HIS A 159 1.29 -8.79 -10.90
N GLY A 160 1.63 -8.23 -9.74
CA GLY A 160 1.41 -6.82 -9.40
C GLY A 160 -0.03 -6.48 -9.00
N GLY A 161 -0.84 -7.49 -8.66
CA GLY A 161 -2.22 -7.39 -8.19
C GLY A 161 -3.18 -8.33 -8.90
N ILE A 162 -4.38 -8.49 -8.32
CA ILE A 162 -5.40 -9.44 -8.81
C ILE A 162 -5.87 -9.14 -10.24
N LEU A 163 -6.04 -7.86 -10.59
CA LEU A 163 -6.52 -7.49 -11.92
C LEU A 163 -5.50 -7.87 -13.00
N GLN A 164 -4.22 -7.63 -12.73
CA GLN A 164 -3.13 -8.00 -13.64
C GLN A 164 -3.02 -9.52 -13.79
N TYR A 165 -3.13 -10.25 -12.68
CA TYR A 165 -3.20 -11.72 -12.68
C TYR A 165 -4.34 -12.24 -13.57
N VAL A 166 -5.56 -11.71 -13.40
CA VAL A 166 -6.73 -12.14 -14.16
C VAL A 166 -6.57 -11.81 -15.65
N ILE A 167 -6.16 -10.59 -16.00
CA ILE A 167 -5.98 -10.17 -17.40
C ILE A 167 -4.94 -11.05 -18.09
N ARG A 168 -3.78 -11.28 -17.46
CA ARG A 168 -2.71 -12.12 -18.03
C ARG A 168 -3.19 -13.56 -18.24
N ASN A 169 -3.93 -14.12 -17.30
CA ASN A 169 -4.49 -15.48 -17.44
C ASN A 169 -5.53 -15.59 -18.56
N LEU A 170 -6.37 -14.56 -18.76
CA LEU A 170 -7.34 -14.54 -19.86
C LEU A 170 -6.64 -14.51 -21.22
N ILE A 171 -5.58 -13.70 -21.35
CA ILE A 171 -4.76 -13.63 -22.58
C ILE A 171 -4.11 -14.98 -22.86
N SER A 172 -3.45 -15.59 -21.87
CA SER A 172 -2.78 -16.89 -22.05
C SER A 172 -3.74 -18.00 -22.46
N ARG A 173 -4.97 -18.02 -21.92
CA ARG A 173 -6.01 -19.01 -22.29
C ARG A 173 -6.49 -18.84 -23.73
N GLN A 174 -6.64 -17.61 -24.22
CA GLN A 174 -7.01 -17.38 -25.62
C GLN A 174 -5.92 -17.88 -26.58
N SER A 175 -4.65 -17.66 -26.27
CA SER A 175 -3.53 -18.15 -27.08
C SER A 175 -3.47 -19.68 -27.13
N LEU A 176 -3.75 -20.37 -26.03
CA LEU A 176 -3.81 -21.84 -25.99
C LEU A 176 -4.97 -22.41 -26.82
N ASN A 177 -6.14 -21.76 -26.79
CA ASN A 177 -7.29 -22.19 -27.58
C ASN A 177 -7.10 -21.97 -29.09
N GLN A 178 -6.29 -20.99 -29.51
CA GLN A 178 -5.97 -20.80 -30.93
C GLN A 178 -5.02 -21.87 -31.48
N LEU A 179 -4.08 -22.37 -30.66
CA LEU A 179 -3.13 -23.42 -31.05
C LEU A 179 -3.73 -24.84 -31.08
N GLN A 180 -4.96 -25.04 -30.60
CA GLN A 180 -5.67 -26.33 -30.63
C GLN A 180 -6.69 -26.45 -31.78
N VAL A 181 -6.85 -25.41 -32.59
CA VAL A 181 -7.80 -25.36 -33.73
C VAL A 181 -7.07 -25.45 -35.08
N ASP A 182 -5.74 -25.45 -35.07
CA ASP A 182 -4.85 -25.73 -36.21
C ASP A 182 -4.30 -27.17 -36.12
#